data_AF-A0A8J8DQY9-F1
#
_entry.id   AF-A0A8J8DQY9-F1
#
_cell.length_a   1.000
_cell.length_b   1.000
_cell.length_c   1.000
_cell.angle_alpha   90.00
_cell.angle_beta   90.00
_cell.angle_gamma   90.00
#
_symmetry.space_group_name_H-M   'P 1'
#
loop_
_entity.id
_entity.type
_entity.pdbx_description
1 polymer ?
#
loop_
_entity_poly.entity_id
_entity_poly.type
_entity_poly.pdbx_seq_one_letter_code
_entity_poly.pdbx_strand_id
1 'polypeptide(L)'
;MRRSNKKRLIPLALALALALIGTALAVPAITVSVQSIGAGGPVLVDVPGGVSQADVDWELATNPDYVAGVKVTFDQDLPTGTRIIVKVYASGDDPTNPNTAPTTVKSVTLSNSLTAGTTYTINFDTPIAIGSGIDKVAIVLVGP
;
A
#
# COMPACT_ATOMS: atom_id res chain seq x y z
N MET A 1 -34.04 -4.69 -78.79
CA MET A 1 -34.38 -5.43 -77.55
C MET A 1 -33.22 -5.32 -76.55
N ARG A 2 -33.34 -4.45 -75.53
CA ARG A 2 -32.37 -4.33 -74.42
C ARG A 2 -32.48 -5.55 -73.52
N ARG A 3 -31.51 -6.47 -73.57
CA ARG A 3 -31.46 -7.65 -72.69
C ARG A 3 -30.86 -7.24 -71.34
N SER A 4 -31.68 -7.31 -70.30
CA SER A 4 -31.35 -6.91 -68.94
C SER A 4 -30.19 -7.72 -68.35
N ASN A 5 -29.15 -7.05 -67.85
CA ASN A 5 -27.98 -7.60 -67.13
C ASN A 5 -28.34 -8.12 -65.73
N LYS A 6 -29.35 -8.99 -65.61
CA LYS A 6 -29.81 -9.54 -64.31
C LYS A 6 -28.83 -10.54 -63.67
N LYS A 7 -27.83 -11.04 -64.42
CA LYS A 7 -26.91 -12.10 -63.94
C LYS A 7 -25.66 -11.59 -63.20
N ARG A 8 -25.40 -10.28 -63.17
CA ARG A 8 -24.24 -9.69 -62.47
C ARG A 8 -24.55 -9.16 -61.06
N LEU A 9 -25.83 -9.13 -60.66
CA LEU A 9 -26.24 -8.65 -59.33
C LEU A 9 -26.09 -9.73 -58.24
N ILE A 10 -26.13 -11.01 -58.61
CA ILE A 10 -26.01 -12.14 -57.67
C ILE A 10 -24.66 -12.14 -56.94
N PRO A 11 -23.49 -12.05 -57.61
CA PRO A 11 -22.22 -12.04 -56.88
C PRO A 11 -22.03 -10.79 -56.02
N LEU A 12 -22.62 -9.65 -56.43
CA LEU A 12 -22.51 -8.40 -55.67
C LEU A 12 -23.36 -8.42 -54.39
N ALA A 13 -24.57 -8.98 -54.45
CA ALA A 13 -25.41 -9.17 -53.26
C ALA A 13 -24.81 -10.19 -52.29
N LEU A 14 -24.18 -11.25 -52.82
CA LEU A 14 -23.47 -12.24 -51.99
C LEU A 14 -22.24 -11.62 -51.31
N ALA A 15 -21.45 -10.82 -52.03
CA ALA A 15 -20.30 -10.11 -51.46
C ALA A 15 -20.72 -9.10 -50.39
N LEU A 16 -21.83 -8.39 -50.60
CA LEU A 16 -22.39 -7.47 -49.61
C LEU A 16 -22.89 -8.21 -48.35
N ALA A 17 -23.56 -9.36 -48.53
CA ALA A 17 -23.98 -10.20 -47.41
C ALA A 17 -22.79 -10.74 -46.61
N LEU A 18 -21.72 -11.22 -47.29
CA LEU A 18 -20.49 -11.64 -46.61
C LEU A 18 -19.80 -10.49 -45.87
N ALA A 19 -19.76 -9.29 -46.46
CA ALA A 19 -19.14 -8.12 -45.84
C ALA A 19 -19.90 -7.68 -44.57
N LEU A 20 -21.25 -7.71 -44.58
CA LEU A 20 -22.07 -7.38 -43.42
C LEU A 20 -21.94 -8.40 -42.29
N ILE A 21 -21.76 -9.69 -42.61
CA ILE A 21 -21.49 -10.74 -41.61
C ILE A 21 -20.10 -10.53 -40.97
N GLY A 22 -19.10 -10.06 -41.74
CA GLY A 22 -17.76 -9.77 -41.24
C GLY A 22 -17.68 -8.58 -40.29
N THR A 23 -18.58 -7.59 -40.43
CA THR A 23 -18.59 -6.38 -39.57
C THR A 23 -19.23 -6.57 -38.20
N ALA A 24 -19.95 -7.68 -37.97
CA ALA A 24 -20.67 -7.92 -36.72
C ALA A 24 -19.81 -8.57 -35.60
N LEU A 25 -18.56 -8.94 -35.89
CA LEU A 25 -17.66 -9.62 -34.95
C LEU A 25 -16.56 -8.71 -34.37
N ALA A 26 -16.72 -7.38 -34.47
CA ALA A 26 -15.96 -6.45 -33.65
C ALA A 26 -16.54 -6.45 -32.22
N VAL A 27 -16.54 -7.61 -31.56
CA VAL A 27 -16.75 -7.69 -30.12
C VAL A 27 -15.56 -6.97 -29.50
N PRO A 28 -15.74 -5.90 -28.71
CA PRO A 28 -14.65 -5.30 -27.98
C PRO A 28 -14.02 -6.38 -27.13
N ALA A 29 -12.77 -6.73 -27.39
CA ALA A 29 -12.01 -7.59 -26.50
C ALA A 29 -11.79 -6.78 -25.22
N ILE A 30 -12.69 -6.92 -24.25
CA ILE A 30 -12.50 -6.37 -22.92
C ILE A 30 -11.45 -7.27 -22.26
N THR A 31 -10.18 -6.92 -22.44
CA THR A 31 -9.07 -7.51 -21.68
C THR A 31 -9.16 -6.97 -20.25
N VAL A 32 -9.98 -7.62 -19.43
CA VAL A 32 -9.94 -7.41 -17.98
C VAL A 32 -8.71 -8.16 -17.46
N SER A 33 -7.62 -7.44 -17.21
CA SER A 33 -6.50 -7.98 -16.45
C SER A 33 -6.93 -8.07 -14.99
N VAL A 34 -7.57 -9.18 -14.61
CA VAL A 34 -7.79 -9.49 -13.20
C VAL A 34 -6.46 -10.00 -12.66
N GLN A 35 -5.66 -9.10 -12.09
CA GLN A 35 -4.55 -9.51 -11.24
C GLN A 35 -5.14 -10.18 -9.99
N SER A 36 -4.73 -11.41 -9.68
CA SER A 36 -5.05 -11.98 -8.38
C SER A 36 -4.34 -11.17 -7.30
N ILE A 37 -5.01 -10.93 -6.17
CA ILE A 37 -4.35 -10.39 -4.99
C ILE A 37 -3.26 -11.41 -4.59
N GLY A 38 -2.00 -11.04 -4.81
CA GLY A 38 -0.83 -11.92 -4.61
C GLY A 38 -0.12 -12.42 -5.86
N ALA A 39 -0.52 -12.04 -7.09
CA ALA A 39 0.19 -12.39 -8.34
C ALA A 39 1.48 -11.58 -8.58
N GLY A 40 2.32 -11.46 -7.55
CA GLY A 40 3.62 -10.80 -7.58
C GLY A 40 4.58 -11.43 -6.57
N GLY A 41 4.55 -12.77 -6.45
CA GLY A 41 5.36 -13.52 -5.49
C GLY A 41 5.07 -13.14 -4.03
N PRO A 42 5.74 -13.75 -3.04
CA PRO A 42 5.92 -13.01 -1.81
C PRO A 42 6.70 -11.76 -2.22
N VAL A 43 6.02 -10.61 -2.24
CA VAL A 43 6.71 -9.40 -1.84
C VAL A 43 7.16 -9.76 -0.44
N LEU A 44 8.40 -10.24 -0.32
CA LEU A 44 9.16 -10.08 0.90
C LEU A 44 8.98 -8.60 1.16
N VAL A 45 8.14 -8.27 2.13
CA VAL A 45 8.16 -6.95 2.73
C VAL A 45 9.52 -6.94 3.38
N ASP A 46 10.50 -6.58 2.56
CA ASP A 46 11.88 -6.41 2.98
C ASP A 46 11.76 -5.19 3.88
N VAL A 47 11.66 -5.46 5.19
CA VAL A 47 11.82 -4.44 6.20
C VAL A 47 13.16 -3.80 5.83
N PRO A 48 13.20 -2.53 5.41
CA PRO A 48 14.42 -1.92 4.91
C PRO A 48 15.56 -2.19 5.88
N GLY A 49 16.56 -2.91 5.43
CA GLY A 49 17.72 -3.28 6.23
C GLY A 49 17.54 -4.46 7.18
N GLY A 50 16.55 -5.36 7.01
CA GLY A 50 16.50 -6.64 7.73
C GLY A 50 16.34 -6.54 9.25
N VAL A 51 15.89 -5.39 9.78
CA VAL A 51 15.74 -5.10 11.21
C VAL A 51 15.02 -6.24 11.91
N SER A 52 15.70 -6.89 12.85
CA SER A 52 15.16 -8.04 13.59
C SER A 52 14.60 -7.62 14.95
N GLN A 53 15.11 -6.51 15.50
CA GLN A 53 14.70 -5.94 16.77
C GLN A 53 14.62 -4.41 16.68
N ALA A 54 13.54 -3.86 17.24
CA ALA A 54 13.39 -2.44 17.49
C ALA A 54 13.02 -2.25 18.96
N ASP A 55 13.85 -1.53 19.71
CA ASP A 55 13.56 -1.15 21.08
C ASP A 55 12.75 0.15 21.07
N VAL A 56 11.66 0.18 21.84
CA VAL A 56 10.72 1.30 21.88
C VAL A 56 10.55 1.76 23.32
N ASP A 57 10.97 3.00 23.59
CA ASP A 57 10.73 3.69 24.85
C ASP A 57 9.71 4.80 24.65
N TRP A 58 8.82 4.99 25.64
CA TRP A 58 7.86 6.09 25.61
C TRP A 58 8.53 7.41 26.03
N GLU A 59 8.25 8.47 25.28
CA GLU A 59 8.68 9.81 25.64
C GLU A 59 7.50 10.57 26.27
N LEU A 60 7.64 10.91 27.56
CA LEU A 60 6.63 11.67 28.29
C LEU A 60 6.66 13.15 27.88
N ALA A 61 5.49 13.78 27.89
CA ALA A 61 5.38 15.22 27.74
C ALA A 61 5.87 15.95 29.01
N THR A 62 5.93 17.29 28.95
CA THR A 62 6.19 18.12 30.14
C THR A 62 5.19 17.84 31.26
N ASN A 63 3.93 17.55 30.89
CA ASN A 63 2.98 16.94 31.81
C ASN A 63 3.14 15.40 31.74
N PRO A 64 3.58 14.73 32.82
CA PRO A 64 3.85 13.30 32.81
C PRO A 64 2.60 12.41 32.66
N ASP A 65 1.40 12.98 32.75
CA ASP A 65 0.15 12.26 32.46
C ASP A 65 -0.04 11.95 30.96
N TYR A 66 0.82 12.53 30.10
CA TYR A 66 0.74 12.42 28.65
C TYR A 66 2.05 11.90 28.05
N VAL A 67 1.90 11.07 27.02
CA VAL A 67 2.96 10.60 26.15
C VAL A 67 3.08 11.57 24.97
N ALA A 68 4.24 12.18 24.80
CA ALA A 68 4.55 13.08 23.69
C ALA A 68 5.05 12.34 22.44
N GLY A 69 5.60 11.13 22.60
CA GLY A 69 6.18 10.40 21.47
C GLY A 69 6.78 9.06 21.87
N VAL A 70 7.60 8.53 20.97
CA VAL A 70 8.40 7.33 21.20
C VAL A 70 9.84 7.56 20.78
N LYS A 71 10.76 6.91 21.50
CA LYS A 71 12.15 6.75 21.15
C LYS A 71 12.32 5.35 20.60
N VAL A 72 12.79 5.25 19.37
CA VAL A 72 13.02 3.97 18.69
C VAL A 72 14.51 3.78 18.47
N THR A 73 15.00 2.58 18.74
CA THR A 73 16.38 2.18 18.45
C THR A 73 16.34 0.91 17.62
N PHE A 74 17.10 0.88 16.52
CA PHE A 74 17.14 -0.25 15.60
C PHE A 74 18.48 -0.98 15.72
N ASP A 75 18.44 -2.30 15.56
CA ASP A 75 19.62 -3.17 15.55
C ASP A 75 20.50 -2.99 14.29
N GLN A 76 19.98 -2.35 13.25
CA GLN A 76 20.63 -2.19 11.95
C GLN A 76 20.56 -0.74 11.43
N ASP A 77 21.48 -0.43 10.52
CA ASP A 77 21.53 0.87 9.85
C ASP A 77 20.30 1.07 8.95
N LEU A 78 19.66 2.22 9.06
CA LEU A 78 18.58 2.63 8.16
C LEU A 78 19.10 3.64 7.14
N PRO A 79 18.94 3.39 5.83
CA PRO A 79 19.39 4.33 4.80
C PRO A 79 18.53 5.60 4.79
N THR A 80 19.11 6.69 4.28
CA THR A 80 18.37 7.92 3.96
C THR A 80 17.15 7.62 3.10
N GLY A 81 16.03 8.29 3.36
CA GLY A 81 14.76 8.09 2.66
C GLY A 81 13.87 6.99 3.23
N THR A 82 14.38 6.18 4.17
CA THR A 82 13.54 5.23 4.92
C THR A 82 12.43 5.97 5.67
N ARG A 83 11.18 5.52 5.52
CA ARG A 83 10.03 6.03 6.25
C ARG A 83 9.72 5.13 7.44
N ILE A 84 9.83 5.69 8.64
CA ILE A 84 9.44 5.05 9.90
C ILE A 84 7.98 5.44 10.18
N ILE A 85 7.13 4.45 10.40
CA ILE A 85 5.72 4.65 10.73
C ILE A 85 5.46 4.03 12.10
N VAL A 86 5.07 4.86 13.06
CA VAL A 86 4.66 4.45 14.40
C VAL A 86 3.14 4.37 14.43
N LYS A 87 2.62 3.24 14.90
CA LYS A 87 1.19 3.03 15.13
C LYS A 87 0.98 2.65 16.59
N VAL A 88 0.15 3.40 17.30
CA VAL A 88 -0.23 3.15 18.69
C VAL A 88 -1.64 2.58 18.71
N TYR A 89 -1.85 1.56 19.52
CA TYR A 89 -3.12 0.86 19.66
C TYR A 89 -3.60 0.90 21.11
N ALA A 90 -4.92 0.89 21.30
CA ALA A 90 -5.55 0.84 22.61
C ALA A 90 -5.53 -0.59 23.19
N SER A 91 -5.88 -0.70 24.46
CA SER A 91 -5.96 -1.96 25.19
C SER A 91 -7.11 -2.79 24.62
N GLY A 92 -6.81 -4.06 24.32
CA GLY A 92 -7.75 -4.97 23.66
C GLY A 92 -7.71 -4.91 22.14
N ASP A 93 -7.02 -3.94 21.54
CA ASP A 93 -6.81 -3.93 20.09
C ASP A 93 -5.87 -5.05 19.67
N ASP A 94 -6.20 -5.71 18.55
CA ASP A 94 -5.33 -6.65 17.88
C ASP A 94 -4.65 -5.95 16.68
N PRO A 95 -3.37 -5.58 16.78
CA PRO A 95 -2.65 -4.92 15.68
C PRO A 95 -2.41 -5.85 14.48
N THR A 96 -2.64 -7.15 14.61
CA THR A 96 -2.54 -8.13 13.51
C THR A 96 -3.82 -8.25 12.70
N ASN A 97 -4.96 -7.81 13.26
CA ASN A 97 -6.23 -7.78 12.56
C ASN A 97 -6.28 -6.57 11.61
N PRO A 98 -6.48 -6.77 10.29
CA PRO A 98 -6.44 -5.69 9.30
C PRO A 98 -7.54 -4.63 9.48
N ASN A 99 -8.58 -4.91 10.27
CA ASN A 99 -9.68 -3.99 10.53
C ASN A 99 -9.49 -3.17 11.82
N THR A 100 -8.47 -3.45 12.62
CA THR A 100 -8.18 -2.69 13.83
C THR A 100 -7.47 -1.39 13.47
N ALA A 101 -8.14 -0.27 13.74
CA ALA A 101 -7.57 1.05 13.51
C ALA A 101 -6.67 1.46 14.69
N PRO A 102 -5.44 1.93 14.44
CA PRO A 102 -4.59 2.48 15.50
C PRO A 102 -5.18 3.81 16.03
N THR A 103 -5.08 4.00 17.34
CA THR A 103 -5.42 5.24 18.05
C THR A 103 -4.61 6.43 17.56
N THR A 104 -3.35 6.21 17.21
CA THR A 104 -2.46 7.26 16.69
C THR A 104 -1.51 6.68 15.66
N VAL A 105 -1.30 7.43 14.57
CA VAL A 105 -0.32 7.10 13.54
C VAL A 105 0.57 8.30 13.31
N LYS A 106 1.88 8.08 13.36
CA LYS A 106 2.87 9.09 12.98
C LYS A 106 3.85 8.48 11.99
N SER A 107 4.23 9.23 10.96
CA SER A 107 5.28 8.83 10.03
C SER A 107 6.35 9.90 9.92
N VAL A 108 7.60 9.47 9.83
CA VAL A 108 8.76 10.32 9.58
C VAL A 108 9.63 9.69 8.52
N THR A 109 10.07 10.48 7.54
CA THR A 109 11.05 10.06 6.54
C THR A 109 12.43 10.55 6.98
N LEU A 110 13.40 9.64 7.03
CA LEU A 110 14.76 9.97 7.41
C LEU A 110 15.42 10.84 6.34
N SER A 111 15.87 12.03 6.74
CA SER A 111 16.63 12.94 5.87
C SER A 111 18.11 12.55 5.75
N ASN A 112 18.60 11.73 6.66
CA ASN A 112 19.96 11.19 6.70
C ASN A 112 19.90 9.73 7.14
N SER A 113 20.93 8.94 6.83
CA SER A 113 21.05 7.58 7.34
C SER A 113 21.08 7.57 8.87
N LEU A 114 20.38 6.63 9.48
CA LEU A 114 20.39 6.39 10.92
C LEU A 114 21.28 5.18 11.21
N THR A 115 22.33 5.36 11.99
CA THR A 115 23.23 4.26 12.37
C THR A 115 22.55 3.34 13.39
N ALA A 116 22.81 2.03 13.30
CA ALA A 116 22.40 1.02 14.25
C ALA A 116 22.72 1.44 15.69
N GLY A 117 21.81 1.14 16.62
CA GLY A 117 21.92 1.53 18.02
C GLY A 117 21.69 3.02 18.31
N THR A 118 21.49 3.86 17.28
CA THR A 118 21.16 5.27 17.48
C THR A 118 19.69 5.43 17.81
N THR A 119 19.40 6.07 18.94
CA THR A 119 18.03 6.42 19.31
C THR A 119 17.49 7.53 18.42
N TYR A 120 16.29 7.31 17.87
CA TYR A 120 15.56 8.29 17.09
C TYR A 120 14.23 8.63 17.79
N THR A 121 14.01 9.92 18.05
CA THR A 121 12.76 10.41 18.66
C THR A 121 11.72 10.72 17.59
N ILE A 122 10.52 10.17 17.77
CA ILE A 122 9.34 10.45 16.95
C ILE A 122 8.27 11.07 17.85
N ASN A 123 8.06 12.38 17.69
CA ASN A 123 7.04 13.11 18.41
C ASN A 123 5.67 12.96 17.73
N PHE A 124 4.65 12.71 18.54
CA PHE A 124 3.26 12.75 18.11
C PHE A 124 2.81 14.19 17.94
N ASP A 125 1.91 14.44 16.99
CA ASP A 125 1.36 15.78 16.75
C ASP A 125 0.46 16.24 17.92
N THR A 126 -0.19 15.27 18.57
CA THR A 126 -1.00 15.45 19.77
C THR A 126 -0.56 14.44 20.82
N PRO A 127 -0.16 14.89 22.02
CA PRO A 127 0.17 13.98 23.12
C PRO A 127 -1.01 13.09 23.50
N ILE A 128 -0.73 11.83 23.85
CA ILE A 128 -1.72 10.82 24.20
C ILE A 128 -1.79 10.69 25.72
N ALA A 129 -2.97 10.77 26.32
CA ALA A 129 -3.13 10.59 27.76
C ALA A 129 -2.86 9.12 28.16
N ILE A 130 -2.05 8.87 29.19
CA ILE A 130 -1.73 7.51 29.63
C ILE A 130 -3.01 6.75 30.07
N GLY A 131 -3.97 7.45 30.66
CA GLY A 131 -5.26 6.90 31.06
C GLY A 131 -6.20 6.50 29.91
N SER A 132 -5.84 6.75 28.64
CA SER A 132 -6.68 6.37 27.49
C SER A 132 -6.57 4.89 27.12
N GLY A 133 -5.82 4.10 27.90
CA GLY A 133 -5.64 2.67 27.67
C GLY A 133 -4.73 2.36 26.51
N ILE A 134 -3.69 3.15 26.23
CA ILE A 134 -2.64 2.75 25.28
C ILE A 134 -1.92 1.50 25.78
N ASP A 135 -1.67 0.54 24.90
CA ASP A 135 -1.11 -0.77 25.29
C ASP A 135 -0.02 -1.25 24.34
N LYS A 136 -0.21 -1.07 23.02
CA LYS A 136 0.69 -1.64 22.01
C LYS A 136 1.20 -0.59 21.05
N VAL A 137 2.43 -0.79 20.59
CA VAL A 137 3.05 -0.01 19.51
C VAL A 137 3.50 -0.95 18.42
N ALA A 138 3.22 -0.61 17.18
CA ALA A 138 3.79 -1.25 16.00
C ALA A 138 4.66 -0.25 15.25
N ILE A 139 5.87 -0.67 14.92
CA ILE A 139 6.80 0.09 14.07
C ILE A 139 6.81 -0.57 12.69
N VAL A 140 6.55 0.22 11.66
CA VAL A 140 6.61 -0.22 10.26
C VAL A 140 7.65 0.61 9.54
N LEU A 141 8.60 -0.07 8.91
CA LEU A 141 9.63 0.55 8.10
C LEU A 141 9.29 0.38 6.62
N VAL A 142 9.38 1.47 5.85
CA VAL A 142 9.18 1.47 4.40
C VAL A 142 10.43 2.04 3.75
N GLY A 143 10.96 1.34 2.75
CA GLY A 143 12.24 1.67 2.13
C GLY A 143 12.18 2.98 1.35
N PRO A 144 13.37 3.56 1.03
CA PRO A 144 13.46 4.66 0.08
C PRO A 144 12.90 4.30 -1.30
#